data_AF-A0A963Q499-F1
#
_entry.id   AF-A0A963Q499-F1
#
_cell.length_a   1.000
_cell.length_b   1.000
_cell.length_c   1.000
_cell.angle_alpha   90.00
_cell.angle_beta   90.00
_cell.angle_gamma   90.00
#
_symmetry.space_group_name_H-M   'P 1'
#
loop_
_entity.id
_entity.type
_entity.pdbx_description
1 polymer ?
#
loop_
_entity_poly.entity_id
_entity_poly.type
_entity_poly.pdbx_seq_one_letter_code
_entity_poly.pdbx_strand_id
1 'polypeptide(L)'
;MAQSQTVEVLLRPAVELYTVAVCAGAALLCLVVPWSLALSPTLGIGSALAFLTFGAIRWWDAWAILRYRRNIRRLPRYVMTSRDVPVSQQRLFVGRGFRWDQRHTHRLMQTYR
;
A
#
# COMPACT_ATOMS: atom_id res chain seq x y z
N MET A 1 -13.76 -20.42 10.97
CA MET A 1 -14.33 -19.17 11.50
C MET A 1 -14.60 -18.23 10.32
N ALA A 2 -15.85 -17.86 10.13
CA ALA A 2 -16.35 -17.14 8.97
C ALA A 2 -15.88 -15.67 8.96
N GLN A 3 -15.06 -15.30 7.96
CA GLN A 3 -14.85 -13.90 7.60
C GLN A 3 -15.99 -13.46 6.66
N SER A 4 -17.18 -13.22 7.22
CA SER A 4 -18.40 -12.92 6.46
C SER A 4 -18.76 -11.44 6.38
N GLN A 5 -17.82 -10.53 6.69
CA GLN A 5 -17.92 -9.08 6.46
C GLN A 5 -16.52 -8.48 6.23
N THR A 6 -15.72 -9.04 5.31
CA THR A 6 -14.42 -8.44 4.96
C THR A 6 -14.68 -7.26 4.04
N VAL A 7 -15.02 -6.11 4.62
CA VAL A 7 -14.69 -4.82 4.00
C VAL A 7 -13.25 -4.95 3.53
N GLU A 8 -13.02 -4.86 2.22
CA GLU A 8 -11.73 -5.15 1.60
C GLU A 8 -10.67 -4.23 2.24
N VAL A 9 -9.89 -4.77 3.20
CA VAL A 9 -9.01 -3.99 4.10
C VAL A 9 -8.03 -3.12 3.32
N LEU A 10 -7.66 -3.57 2.11
CA LEU A 10 -6.75 -2.91 1.18
C LEU A 10 -7.28 -1.60 0.57
N LEU A 11 -8.59 -1.33 0.65
CA LEU A 11 -9.20 -0.07 0.20
C LEU A 11 -9.44 0.92 1.34
N ARG A 12 -9.16 0.54 2.60
CA ARG A 12 -9.22 1.45 3.73
C ARG A 12 -8.25 2.63 3.52
N PRO A 13 -8.60 3.87 3.92
CA PRO A 13 -7.63 4.95 3.97
C PRO A 13 -6.39 4.52 4.75
N ALA A 14 -5.21 4.93 4.29
CA ALA A 14 -3.91 4.55 4.86
C ALA A 14 -3.66 5.29 6.19
N VAL A 15 -4.54 5.06 7.17
CA VAL A 15 -4.48 5.68 8.51
C VAL A 15 -3.24 5.24 9.29
N GLU A 16 -2.62 4.13 8.88
CA GLU A 16 -1.34 3.65 9.43
C GLU A 16 -0.22 4.66 9.24
N LEU A 17 -0.30 5.54 8.23
CA LEU A 17 0.64 6.64 8.05
C LEU A 17 0.65 7.61 9.24
N TYR A 18 -0.49 7.80 9.93
CA TYR A 18 -0.51 8.61 11.16
C TYR A 18 0.33 7.97 12.25
N THR A 19 0.21 6.65 12.43
CA THR A 19 1.05 5.93 13.40
C THR A 19 2.52 5.96 13.03
N VAL A 20 2.86 5.87 11.74
CA VAL A 20 4.25 6.02 11.28
C VAL A 20 4.77 7.43 11.58
N ALA A 21 3.99 8.47 11.29
CA ALA A 21 4.38 9.86 11.54
C ALA A 21 4.60 10.13 13.04
N VAL A 22 3.71 9.61 13.90
CA VAL A 22 3.85 9.72 15.36
C VAL A 22 5.09 8.97 15.85
N CYS A 23 5.34 7.75 15.36
CA CYS A 23 6.54 6.98 15.74
C CYS A 23 7.82 7.65 15.26
N ALA A 24 7.84 8.21 14.05
CA ALA A 24 8.98 8.96 13.52
C ALA A 24 9.23 10.24 14.34
N GLY A 25 8.17 10.96 14.71
CA GLY A 25 8.26 12.13 15.59
C GLY A 25 8.78 11.76 16.98
N ALA A 26 8.28 10.67 17.57
CA ALA A 26 8.73 10.17 18.87
C ALA A 26 10.21 9.76 18.84
N ALA A 27 10.65 9.05 17.79
CA ALA A 27 12.04 8.70 17.59
C ALA A 27 12.94 9.93 17.46
N LEU A 28 12.50 10.94 16.68
CA LEU A 28 13.22 12.20 16.53
C LEU A 28 13.35 12.94 17.88
N LEU A 29 12.27 13.02 18.65
CA LEU A 29 12.27 13.67 19.97
C LEU A 29 13.20 12.95 20.95
N CYS A 30 13.25 11.62 20.93
CA CYS A 30 14.17 10.84 21.76
C CYS A 30 15.65 11.14 21.45
N LEU A 31 15.97 11.52 20.21
CA LEU A 31 17.34 11.83 19.77
C LEU A 31 17.71 13.30 19.98
N VAL A 32 16.80 14.23 19.67
CA VAL A 32 17.09 15.68 19.65
C VAL A 32 16.91 16.31 21.03
N VAL A 33 15.98 15.81 21.84
CA VAL A 33 15.63 16.43 23.12
C VAL A 33 15.57 15.39 24.26
N PRO A 34 16.62 14.57 24.49
CA PRO A 34 16.62 13.55 25.54
C PRO A 34 16.43 14.17 26.94
N TRP A 35 16.92 15.39 27.15
CA TRP A 35 16.75 16.16 28.38
C TRP A 35 15.30 16.56 28.68
N SER A 36 14.44 16.74 27.66
CA SER A 36 13.01 17.02 27.87
C SER A 36 12.22 15.78 28.29
N LEU A 37 12.77 14.59 28.04
CA LEU A 37 12.14 13.31 28.35
C LEU A 37 12.75 12.66 29.61
N ALA A 38 13.65 13.36 30.30
CA ALA A 38 14.43 12.82 31.42
C ALA A 38 15.15 11.49 31.07
N LEU A 39 15.51 11.29 29.80
CA LEU A 39 16.16 10.08 29.31
C LEU A 39 17.68 10.24 29.36
N SER A 40 18.37 9.20 29.83
CA SER A 40 19.81 9.12 29.61
C SER A 40 20.09 8.94 28.11
N PRO A 41 21.20 9.48 27.57
CA PRO A 41 21.51 9.42 26.14
C PRO A 41 21.50 7.99 25.56
N THR A 42 21.88 6.99 26.37
CA THR A 42 21.85 5.57 25.99
C THR A 42 20.43 5.03 25.86
N LEU A 43 19.52 5.40 26.78
CA LEU A 43 18.12 5.02 26.70
C LEU A 43 17.38 5.74 25.56
N GLY A 44 17.75 6.98 25.25
CA GLY A 44 17.21 7.73 24.10
C GLY A 44 17.51 7.07 22.75
N ILE A 45 18.71 6.50 22.58
CA ILE A 45 19.06 5.72 21.38
C ILE A 45 18.26 4.42 21.33
N GLY A 46 18.12 3.73 22.47
CA GLY A 46 17.35 2.48 22.56
C GLY A 46 15.86 2.67 22.23
N SER A 47 15.23 3.72 22.77
CA SER A 47 13.84 4.05 22.47
C SER A 47 13.66 4.52 21.04
N ALA A 48 14.58 5.34 20.50
CA ALA A 48 14.54 5.76 19.11
C ALA A 48 14.60 4.56 18.14
N LEU A 49 15.48 3.60 18.40
CA LEU A 49 15.54 2.36 17.62
C LEU A 49 14.22 1.57 17.70
N ALA A 50 13.64 1.42 18.88
CA ALA A 50 12.37 0.72 19.06
C ALA A 50 11.21 1.41 18.31
N PHE A 51 11.13 2.74 18.34
CA PHE A 51 10.12 3.48 17.61
C PHE A 51 10.34 3.42 16.09
N LEU A 52 11.58 3.44 15.63
CA LEU A 52 11.90 3.31 14.21
C LEU A 52 11.59 1.91 13.67
N THR A 53 11.90 0.84 14.42
CA THR A 53 11.59 -0.53 13.99
C THR A 53 10.07 -0.73 13.89
N PHE A 54 9.32 -0.27 14.89
CA PHE A 54 7.86 -0.33 14.86
C PHE A 54 7.26 0.53 13.74
N GLY A 55 7.79 1.74 13.53
CA GLY A 55 7.39 2.63 12.43
C GLY A 55 7.66 2.02 11.05
N ALA A 56 8.77 1.30 10.87
CA ALA A 56 9.11 0.64 9.61
C ALA A 56 8.12 -0.47 9.24
N ILE A 57 7.70 -1.28 10.23
CA ILE A 57 6.68 -2.32 10.01
C ILE A 57 5.38 -1.69 9.53
N ARG A 58 4.89 -0.66 10.25
CA ARG A 58 3.67 0.07 9.89
C ARG A 58 3.77 0.79 8.55
N TRP A 59 4.97 1.24 8.18
CA TRP A 59 5.22 1.83 6.87
C TRP A 59 5.06 0.82 5.75
N TRP A 60 5.53 -0.42 5.93
CA TRP A 60 5.38 -1.48 4.93
C TRP A 60 3.91 -1.84 4.69
N ASP A 61 3.13 -1.95 5.76
CA ASP A 61 1.67 -2.19 5.69
C ASP A 61 0.98 -1.06 4.90
N ALA A 62 1.27 0.20 5.26
CA ALA A 62 0.74 1.36 4.57
C ALA A 62 1.18 1.42 3.09
N TRP A 63 2.43 1.05 2.80
CA TRP A 63 2.97 1.06 1.45
C TRP A 63 2.30 0.02 0.54
N ALA A 64 1.98 -1.16 1.08
CA ALA A 64 1.21 -2.17 0.36
C ALA A 64 -0.18 -1.65 -0.03
N ILE A 65 -0.89 -0.99 0.89
CA ILE A 65 -2.19 -0.35 0.64
C ILE A 65 -2.07 0.74 -0.43
N LEU A 66 -1.10 1.64 -0.31
CA LEU A 66 -0.87 2.72 -1.28
C LEU A 66 -0.53 2.17 -2.68
N ARG A 67 0.33 1.15 -2.76
CA ARG A 67 0.69 0.50 -4.01
C ARG A 67 -0.52 -0.16 -4.66
N TYR A 68 -1.34 -0.87 -3.88
CA TYR A 68 -2.57 -1.50 -4.36
C TYR A 68 -3.54 -0.46 -4.93
N ARG A 69 -3.84 0.61 -4.17
CA ARG A 69 -4.72 1.71 -4.62
C ARG A 69 -4.19 2.43 -5.86
N ARG A 70 -2.87 2.59 -5.98
CA ARG A 70 -2.23 3.20 -7.16
C ARG A 70 -2.30 2.28 -8.38
N ASN A 71 -2.21 0.97 -8.19
CA ASN A 71 -2.21 0.00 -9.28
C ASN A 71 -3.63 -0.30 -9.81
N ILE A 72 -4.67 -0.27 -8.96
CA ILE A 72 -6.07 -0.46 -9.40
C ILE A 72 -6.49 0.54 -10.47
N ARG A 73 -6.03 1.80 -10.35
CA ARG A 73 -6.38 2.87 -11.29
C ARG A 73 -5.47 2.95 -12.51
N ARG A 74 -4.36 2.22 -12.52
CA ARG A 74 -3.37 2.29 -13.61
C ARG A 74 -3.51 1.06 -14.48
N LEU A 75 -4.07 1.25 -15.69
CA LEU A 75 -3.98 0.25 -16.73
C LEU A 75 -2.57 0.32 -17.36
N PRO A 76 -1.78 -0.77 -17.34
CA PRO A 76 -0.51 -0.79 -18.05
C PRO A 76 -0.74 -0.56 -19.53
N ARG A 77 0.05 0.31 -20.16
CA ARG A 77 -0.07 0.57 -21.60
C ARG A 77 0.32 -0.69 -22.37
N TYR A 78 -0.63 -1.30 -23.04
CA TYR A 78 -0.38 -2.43 -23.92
C TYR A 78 -0.15 -1.95 -25.34
N VAL A 79 1.05 -2.22 -25.87
CA VAL A 79 1.45 -1.90 -27.25
C VAL A 79 2.09 -3.15 -27.84
N MET A 80 1.79 -3.41 -29.10
CA MET A 80 2.23 -4.60 -29.82
C MET A 80 2.39 -4.27 -31.29
N THR A 81 3.39 -4.84 -31.95
CA THR A 81 3.59 -4.61 -33.38
C THR A 81 2.66 -5.49 -34.20
N SER A 82 2.29 -5.07 -35.41
CA SER A 82 1.39 -5.84 -36.28
C SER A 82 1.92 -7.25 -36.61
N ARG A 83 3.24 -7.45 -36.58
CA ARG A 83 3.89 -8.75 -36.84
C ARG A 83 3.71 -9.75 -35.71
N ASP A 84 3.56 -9.25 -34.47
CA ASP A 84 3.41 -10.12 -33.31
C ASP A 84 1.96 -10.64 -33.18
N VAL A 85 1.00 -10.05 -33.91
CA VAL A 85 -0.45 -10.30 -33.72
C VAL A 85 -0.77 -11.73 -34.13
N PRO A 86 -1.22 -12.60 -33.20
CA PRO A 86 -1.53 -13.98 -33.53
C PRO A 86 -2.76 -14.02 -34.43
N VAL A 87 -2.62 -14.67 -35.58
CA VAL A 87 -3.69 -14.88 -36.55
C VAL A 87 -4.26 -16.28 -36.39
N SER A 88 -5.58 -16.40 -36.23
CA SER A 88 -6.30 -17.67 -36.19
C SER A 88 -7.57 -17.55 -37.02
N GLN A 89 -7.92 -18.59 -37.78
CA GLN A 89 -9.15 -18.61 -38.58
C GLN A 89 -10.41 -18.84 -37.73
N GLN A 90 -10.25 -19.31 -36.48
CA GLN A 90 -11.36 -19.64 -35.59
C GLN A 90 -11.56 -18.59 -34.49
N ARG A 91 -10.53 -17.81 -34.15
CA ARG A 91 -10.56 -16.89 -33.01
C ARG A 91 -9.86 -15.58 -33.35
N LEU A 92 -10.53 -14.46 -33.07
CA LEU A 92 -9.96 -13.13 -33.23
C LEU A 92 -9.16 -12.72 -31.99
N PHE A 93 -7.94 -12.23 -32.19
CA PHE A 93 -7.15 -11.63 -31.13
C PHE A 93 -7.63 -10.20 -30.85
N VAL A 94 -8.14 -9.96 -29.65
CA VAL A 94 -8.69 -8.65 -29.23
C VAL A 94 -7.67 -7.79 -28.47
N GLY A 95 -6.52 -8.36 -28.08
CA GLY A 95 -5.47 -7.69 -27.31
C GLY A 95 -5.30 -8.23 -25.89
N ARG A 96 -4.54 -7.50 -25.05
CA ARG A 96 -4.50 -7.77 -23.60
C ARG A 96 -5.68 -7.10 -22.91
N GLY A 97 -6.67 -7.92 -22.61
CA GLY A 97 -7.70 -7.64 -21.62
C GLY A 97 -7.80 -8.80 -20.64
N PHE A 98 -8.54 -8.61 -19.56
CA PHE A 98 -9.01 -9.70 -18.71
C PHE A 98 -10.53 -9.68 -18.74
N ARG A 99 -11.15 -10.83 -18.47
CA ARG A 99 -12.61 -10.93 -18.38
C ARG A 99 -13.10 -10.02 -17.25
N TRP A 100 -13.82 -8.97 -17.60
CA TRP A 100 -14.30 -7.99 -16.64
C TRP A 100 -15.55 -8.50 -15.92
N ASP A 101 -15.36 -9.17 -14.79
CA ASP A 101 -16.47 -9.59 -13.92
C ASP A 101 -16.95 -8.48 -12.95
N GLN A 102 -18.12 -8.68 -12.32
CA GLN A 102 -18.75 -7.76 -11.36
C GLN A 102 -17.80 -7.32 -10.22
N ARG A 103 -16.89 -8.19 -9.78
CA ARG A 103 -15.88 -7.89 -8.74
C ARG A 103 -14.96 -6.72 -9.13
N HIS A 104 -14.61 -6.60 -10.42
CA HIS A 104 -13.74 -5.54 -10.91
C HIS A 104 -14.45 -4.18 -10.89
N THR A 105 -15.74 -4.14 -11.29
CA THR A 105 -16.57 -2.95 -11.16
C THR A 105 -16.74 -2.52 -9.71
N HIS A 106 -16.96 -3.49 -8.81
CA HIS A 106 -17.10 -3.21 -7.38
C HIS A 106 -15.82 -2.59 -6.80
N ARG A 107 -14.64 -3.17 -7.07
CA ARG A 107 -13.33 -2.63 -6.64
C ARG A 107 -13.04 -1.24 -7.19
N LEU A 108 -13.39 -1.01 -8.45
CA LEU A 108 -13.22 0.30 -9.09
C LEU A 108 -14.10 1.35 -8.40
N MET A 109 -15.38 1.03 -8.16
CA MET A 109 -16.32 1.94 -7.50
C MET A 109 -15.92 2.25 -6.06
N GLN A 110 -15.40 1.26 -5.32
CA GLN A 110 -14.87 1.46 -3.96
C GLN A 110 -13.66 2.40 -3.91
N THR A 111 -12.98 2.65 -5.03
CA THR A 111 -11.86 3.61 -5.08
C THR A 111 -12.35 5.06 -5.20
N TYR A 112 -13.58 5.30 -5.66
CA TYR A 112 -14.17 6.63 -5.84
C TYR A 112 -14.94 7.15 -4.62
N ARG A 113 -15.31 6.28 -3.68
CA ARG A 113 -15.87 6.65 -2.37
C ARG A 113 -14.77 6.88 -1.35
#